data_AF-A0AB73TEG7-F1
#
_entry.id   AF-A0AB73TEG7-F1
#
_cell.length_a   1.000
_cell.length_b   1.000
_cell.length_c   1.000
_cell.angle_alpha   90.00
_cell.angle_beta   90.00
_cell.angle_gamma   90.00
#
_symmetry.space_group_name_H-M   'P 1'
#
loop_
_entity.id
_entity.type
_entity.pdbx_description
1 polymer ?
#
loop_
_entity_poly.entity_id
_entity_poly.type
_entity_poly.pdbx_seq_one_letter_code
_entity_poly.pdbx_strand_id
1 'polypeptide(L)'
;MHHPTTAYPVPFSIDRSAAPRRYELVNTSTETLDGISLTHLGTGYSPPLVVRRLEPGRGLSLAVFGAGADETGVVIVRWRRPDRTEFLWRMSLAGPGLAP
;
A
#
# COMPACT_ATOMS: atom_id res chain seq x y z
N MET A 1 23.64 -18.14 15.38
CA MET A 1 24.13 -16.76 15.15
C MET A 1 22.98 -15.95 14.58
N HIS A 2 22.55 -14.88 15.26
CA HIS A 2 21.56 -13.96 14.72
C HIS A 2 22.26 -13.06 13.70
N HIS A 3 21.93 -13.21 12.42
CA HIS A 3 22.38 -12.24 11.43
C HIS A 3 21.63 -10.92 11.68
N PRO A 4 22.30 -9.76 11.57
CA PRO A 4 21.63 -8.48 11.69
C PRO A 4 20.59 -8.34 10.58
N THR A 5 19.37 -7.94 10.93
CA THR A 5 18.33 -7.63 9.93
C THR A 5 18.73 -6.36 9.19
N THR A 6 19.00 -6.47 7.89
CA THR A 6 19.27 -5.30 7.04
C THR A 6 17.98 -4.55 6.75
N ALA A 7 18.02 -3.21 6.80
CA ALA A 7 16.90 -2.38 6.39
C ALA A 7 16.56 -2.63 4.91
N TYR A 8 15.27 -2.71 4.60
CA TYR A 8 14.77 -2.93 3.25
C TYR A 8 13.94 -1.71 2.81
N PRO A 9 14.23 -1.12 1.63
CA PRO A 9 13.44 -0.01 1.13
C PRO A 9 12.01 -0.48 0.79
N VAL A 10 11.03 0.36 1.09
CA VAL A 10 9.64 0.09 0.71
C VAL A 10 9.55 -0.03 -0.82
N PRO A 11 9.06 -1.16 -1.37
CA PRO A 11 9.15 -1.45 -2.81
C PRO A 11 7.95 -0.90 -3.59
N PHE A 12 7.29 0.14 -3.07
CA PHE A 12 6.07 0.66 -3.63
C PHE A 12 6.14 2.16 -3.89
N SER A 13 5.55 2.58 -5.01
CA SER A 13 5.08 3.95 -5.21
C SER A 13 3.56 4.00 -5.12
N ILE A 14 3.03 5.20 -4.92
CA ILE A 14 1.58 5.44 -4.90
C ILE A 14 1.27 6.56 -5.87
N ASP A 15 0.46 6.24 -6.88
CA ASP A 15 -0.21 7.25 -7.68
C ASP A 15 -1.47 7.74 -6.95
N ARG A 16 -1.59 9.06 -6.85
CA ARG A 16 -2.68 9.80 -6.22
C ARG A 16 -3.46 10.67 -7.22
N SER A 17 -3.21 10.52 -8.51
CA SER A 17 -3.87 11.30 -9.57
C SER A 17 -5.42 11.21 -9.54
N ALA A 18 -5.97 10.11 -9.00
CA ALA A 18 -7.40 9.88 -8.84
C ALA A 18 -7.91 9.97 -7.38
N ALA A 19 -7.08 10.47 -6.47
CA ALA A 19 -7.45 10.65 -5.08
C ALA A 19 -8.52 11.78 -4.93
N PRO A 20 -9.31 11.79 -3.85
CA PRO A 20 -9.33 10.84 -2.73
C PRO A 20 -10.11 9.54 -3.00
N ARG A 21 -10.69 9.40 -4.20
CA ARG A 21 -11.59 8.27 -4.51
C ARG A 21 -10.84 6.97 -4.81
N ARG A 22 -9.67 7.08 -5.43
CA ARG A 22 -8.85 5.94 -5.86
C ARG A 22 -7.37 6.24 -5.74
N TYR A 23 -6.62 5.21 -5.37
CA TYR A 23 -5.17 5.21 -5.27
C TYR A 23 -4.63 3.99 -6.01
N GLU A 24 -3.46 4.11 -6.63
CA GLU A 24 -2.78 2.99 -7.27
C GLU A 24 -1.43 2.75 -6.61
N LEU A 25 -1.28 1.56 -6.03
CA LEU A 25 -0.03 1.10 -5.42
C LEU A 25 0.74 0.28 -6.46
N VAL A 26 1.93 0.70 -6.84
CA VAL A 26 2.73 0.05 -7.89
C VAL A 26 3.97 -0.58 -7.27
N ASN A 27 4.26 -1.84 -7.60
CA ASN A 27 5.55 -2.45 -7.26
C ASN A 27 6.65 -1.86 -8.14
N THR A 28 7.52 -1.06 -7.55
CA THR A 28 8.64 -0.41 -8.25
C THR A 28 9.97 -1.13 -8.08
N SER A 29 9.97 -2.26 -7.38
CA SER A 29 11.17 -3.09 -7.22
C SER A 29 11.37 -4.03 -8.41
N THR A 30 12.52 -4.70 -8.43
CA THR A 30 12.82 -5.80 -9.36
C THR A 30 12.33 -7.16 -8.85
N GLU A 31 11.72 -7.22 -7.67
CA GLU A 31 11.28 -8.45 -7.03
C GLU A 31 9.78 -8.67 -7.25
N THR A 32 9.40 -9.92 -7.49
CA THR A 32 8.01 -10.34 -7.32
C THR A 32 7.67 -10.35 -5.83
N LEU A 33 6.60 -9.67 -5.44
CA LEU A 33 6.13 -9.61 -4.06
C LEU A 33 4.95 -10.56 -3.86
N ASP A 34 4.86 -11.18 -2.69
CA ASP A 34 3.84 -12.19 -2.38
C ASP A 34 2.99 -11.84 -1.16
N GLY A 35 1.76 -12.36 -1.14
CA GLY A 35 0.84 -12.28 -0.02
C GLY A 35 0.50 -10.84 0.41
N ILE A 36 0.35 -9.95 -0.57
CA ILE A 36 0.06 -8.55 -0.34
C ILE A 36 -1.35 -8.44 0.26
N SER A 37 -1.47 -7.77 1.41
CA SER A 37 -2.76 -7.45 2.02
C SER A 37 -2.82 -6.00 2.46
N LEU A 38 -3.98 -5.39 2.28
CA LEU A 38 -4.24 -4.02 2.71
C LEU A 38 -5.21 -4.00 3.90
N THR A 39 -4.83 -3.25 4.93
CA THR A 39 -5.72 -2.94 6.05
C THR A 39 -5.91 -1.43 6.11
N HIS A 40 -7.14 -0.97 5.94
CA HIS A 40 -7.50 0.44 6.04
C HIS A 40 -7.87 0.80 7.48
N LEU A 41 -7.36 1.95 7.94
CA LEU A 41 -7.60 2.52 9.26
C LEU A 41 -8.03 3.99 9.06
N GLY A 42 -9.33 4.25 9.09
CA GLY A 42 -9.92 5.57 8.85
C GLY A 42 -11.44 5.57 9.07
N THR A 43 -12.10 6.70 8.75
CA THR A 43 -13.56 6.86 8.92
C THR A 43 -14.37 6.29 7.75
N GLY A 44 -13.73 6.08 6.60
CA GLY A 44 -14.33 5.46 5.42
C GLY A 44 -14.23 3.93 5.41
N TYR A 45 -14.73 3.35 4.33
CA TYR A 45 -14.64 1.92 4.05
C TYR A 45 -13.71 1.66 2.87
N SER A 46 -12.69 0.83 3.06
CA SER A 46 -11.97 0.18 1.98
C SER A 46 -12.30 -1.31 1.96
N PRO A 47 -12.73 -1.87 0.82
CA PRO A 47 -12.85 -3.32 0.69
C PRO A 47 -11.55 -4.03 1.05
N PRO A 48 -11.61 -5.17 1.76
CA PRO A 48 -10.43 -5.99 1.98
C PRO A 48 -9.80 -6.37 0.64
N LEU A 49 -8.49 -6.16 0.52
CA LEU A 49 -7.74 -6.53 -0.67
C LEU A 49 -6.61 -7.45 -0.28
N VAL A 50 -6.60 -8.63 -0.91
CA VAL A 50 -5.51 -9.60 -0.82
C VAL A 50 -5.09 -9.98 -2.23
N VAL A 51 -3.83 -9.73 -2.55
CA VAL A 51 -3.22 -10.10 -3.84
C VAL A 51 -2.14 -11.12 -3.55
N ARG A 52 -2.29 -12.32 -4.13
CA ARG A 52 -1.34 -13.42 -3.90
C ARG A 52 0.07 -13.04 -4.34
N ARG A 53 0.19 -12.36 -5.49
CA ARG A 53 1.46 -12.09 -6.17
C ARG A 53 1.37 -10.79 -6.96
N LEU A 54 2.38 -9.93 -6.85
CA LEU A 54 2.48 -8.66 -7.57
C LEU A 54 3.86 -8.55 -8.25
N GLU A 55 3.87 -8.61 -9.58
CA GLU A 55 5.09 -8.54 -10.38
C GLU A 55 5.69 -7.12 -10.41
N PRO A 56 7.00 -6.97 -10.72
CA PRO A 56 7.61 -5.69 -11.02
C PRO A 56 6.80 -4.87 -12.03
N GLY A 57 6.60 -3.59 -11.72
CA GLY A 57 5.84 -2.64 -12.55
C GLY A 57 4.32 -2.84 -12.54
N ARG A 58 3.79 -3.84 -11.83
CA ARG A 58 2.33 -4.06 -11.73
C ARG A 58 1.75 -3.30 -10.54
N GLY A 59 0.54 -2.78 -10.76
CA GLY A 59 -0.22 -2.02 -9.78
C GLY A 59 -1.39 -2.81 -9.20
N LEU A 60 -1.82 -2.38 -8.02
CA LEU A 60 -3.12 -2.72 -7.44
C LEU A 60 -3.88 -1.44 -7.10
N SER A 61 -5.19 -1.48 -7.26
CA SER A 61 -6.06 -0.33 -6.98
C SER A 61 -6.70 -0.45 -5.62
N LEU A 62 -6.72 0.67 -4.90
CA LEU A 62 -7.39 0.87 -3.64
C LEU A 62 -8.44 1.97 -3.82
N ALA A 63 -9.60 1.79 -3.21
CA ALA A 63 -10.64 2.81 -3.14
C ALA A 63 -11.13 2.93 -1.70
N VAL A 64 -11.42 4.17 -1.28
CA VAL A 64 -12.06 4.46 0.01
C VAL A 64 -13.40 5.11 -0.25
N PHE A 65 -14.44 4.54 0.33
CA PHE A 65 -15.82 4.99 0.21
C PHE A 65 -16.26 5.69 1.50
N GLY A 66 -17.08 6.73 1.37
CA GLY A 66 -17.73 7.37 2.53
C GLY A 66 -16.82 8.21 3.43
N ALA A 67 -15.61 8.57 2.99
CA ALA A 67 -14.75 9.52 3.71
C ALA A 67 -14.49 10.78 2.88
N GLY A 68 -14.40 11.93 3.55
CA GLY A 68 -13.85 13.16 2.98
C GLY A 68 -12.34 13.03 2.74
N ALA A 69 -11.77 13.88 1.88
CA ALA A 69 -10.35 13.82 1.50
C ALA A 69 -9.41 13.83 2.72
N ASP A 70 -9.70 14.70 3.69
CA ASP A 70 -8.91 14.88 4.92
C ASP A 70 -9.13 13.78 5.97
N GLU A 71 -10.14 12.94 5.78
CA GLU A 71 -10.55 11.90 6.74
C GLU A 71 -10.31 10.47 6.22
N THR A 72 -9.73 10.33 5.02
CA THR A 72 -9.44 9.02 4.42
C THR A 72 -8.51 8.14 5.26
N GLY A 73 -7.72 8.71 6.17
CA GLY A 73 -6.91 7.97 7.13
C GLY A 73 -5.65 7.34 6.54
N VAL A 74 -5.34 6.11 6.93
CA VAL A 74 -4.12 5.39 6.51
C VAL A 74 -4.43 3.99 6.01
N VAL A 75 -3.50 3.44 5.23
CA VAL A 75 -3.48 2.02 4.86
C VAL A 75 -2.17 1.40 5.32
N ILE A 76 -2.28 0.23 5.93
CA ILE A 76 -1.15 -0.66 6.18
C ILE A 76 -1.06 -1.64 5.02
N VAL A 77 0.06 -1.59 4.31
CA VAL A 77 0.43 -2.57 3.28
C VAL A 77 1.33 -3.61 3.94
N ARG A 78 0.92 -4.88 3.93
CA ARG A 78 1.75 -6.01 4.34
C ARG A 78 2.11 -6.83 3.12
N TRP A 79 3.37 -7.25 2.98
CA TRP A 79 3.83 -8.10 1.88
C TRP A 79 5.01 -8.98 2.32
N ARG A 80 5.34 -9.96 1.49
CA ARG A 80 6.54 -10.80 1.65
C ARG A 80 7.42 -10.71 0.42
N ARG A 81 8.73 -10.70 0.65
CA ARG A 81 9.75 -10.86 -0.38
C ARG A 81 9.87 -12.34 -0.82
N PRO A 82 10.61 -12.64 -1.90
CA PRO A 82 10.89 -14.03 -2.30
C PRO A 82 11.55 -14.88 -1.21
N ASP A 83 12.36 -14.25 -0.35
CA ASP A 83 13.00 -14.87 0.82
C ASP A 83 12.01 -15.16 1.98
N ARG A 84 10.72 -14.87 1.80
CA ARG A 84 9.62 -14.99 2.77
C ARG A 84 9.67 -14.02 3.95
N THR A 85 10.67 -13.14 4.02
CA THR A 85 10.69 -12.05 5.01
C THR A 85 9.48 -11.15 4.79
N GLU A 86 8.80 -10.85 5.88
CA GLU A 86 7.60 -10.03 5.89
C GLU A 86 7.92 -8.59 6.30
N PHE A 87 7.27 -7.66 5.62
CA PHE A 87 7.39 -6.23 5.88
C PHE A 87 6.01 -5.58 5.92
N LEU A 88 5.95 -4.45 6.62
CA LEU A 88 4.78 -3.59 6.68
C LEU A 88 5.17 -2.16 6.35
N TRP A 89 4.25 -1.45 5.70
CA TRP A 89 4.40 -0.04 5.41
C TRP A 89 3.09 0.69 5.68
N ARG A 90 3.19 1.77 6.45
CA ARG A 90 2.08 2.69 6.72
C ARG A 90 2.08 3.81 5.68
N MET A 91 1.00 3.90 4.92
CA MET A 91 0.74 4.96 3.95
C MET A 91 -0.35 5.91 4.47
N SER A 92 -0.12 7.23 4.42
CA SER A 92 -1.20 8.22 4.53
C SER A 92 -1.99 8.32 3.22
N LEU A 93 -3.32 8.24 3.33
CA LEU A 93 -4.24 8.50 2.22
C LEU A 93 -4.63 9.98 2.13
N ALA A 94 -4.59 10.69 3.26
CA ALA A 94 -4.70 12.14 3.32
C ALA A 94 -3.35 12.78 2.91
N GLY A 95 -3.42 13.94 2.25
CA GLY A 95 -2.25 14.69 1.81
C GLY A 95 -2.58 16.11 1.34
N PRO A 96 -1.62 17.05 1.45
CA PRO A 96 -1.80 18.41 0.98
C PRO A 96 -2.06 18.43 -0.54
N GLY A 97 -3.10 19.16 -0.97
CA GLY A 97 -3.52 19.24 -2.37
C GLY A 97 -4.56 18.20 -2.81
N LEU A 98 -5.12 17.41 -1.87
CA LEU A 98 -6.27 16.52 -2.12
C LEU A 98 -7.63 17.17 -1.78
N ALA A 99 -7.63 18.43 -1.33
CA ALA A 99 -8.82 19.25 -1.22
C ALA A 99 -9.32 19.65 -2.63
N PRO A 100 -10.64 19.76 -2.83
CA PRO A 100 -11.23 20.12 -4.13
C PRO A 100 -10.79 21.50 -4.63
#